data_AF-A0A377DDD4-F1
#
_entry.id   AF-A0A377DDD4-F1
#
_cell.length_a   1.000
_cell.length_b   1.000
_cell.length_c   1.000
_cell.angle_alpha   90.00
_cell.angle_beta   90.00
_cell.angle_gamma   90.00
#
_symmetry.space_group_name_H-M   'P 1'
#
loop_
_entity.id
_entity.type
_entity.pdbx_description
1 polymer ?
#
loop_
_entity_poly.entity_id
_entity_poly.type
_entity_poly.pdbx_seq_one_letter_code
_entity_poly.pdbx_strand_id
1 'polypeptide(L)'
;MVIQLANRQYLDEKSDGAVHQGIIARVKPGRQYQENDLPDLIASLDQPFLLILDGVTDPHNLGACLRSADAAGVHAVIVPKDRSAQLNATAKKVACGAAGKRSADSGD
;
A
#
# COMPACT_ATOMS: atom_id res chain seq x y z
N MET A 1 4.85 9.02 -19.94
CA MET A 1 5.86 9.02 -18.86
C MET A 1 7.02 9.86 -19.35
N VAL A 2 7.47 10.86 -18.57
CA VAL A 2 8.62 11.71 -18.94
C VAL A 2 9.74 11.40 -17.96
N ILE A 3 10.95 11.18 -18.48
CA ILE A 3 12.16 10.95 -17.68
C ILE A 3 12.99 12.23 -17.74
N GLN A 4 13.42 12.73 -16.59
CA GLN A 4 14.29 13.89 -16.47
C GLN A 4 15.49 13.53 -15.61
N LEU A 5 16.69 13.88 -16.08
CA LEU A 5 17.92 13.74 -15.30
C LEU A 5 18.03 14.92 -14.34
N ALA A 6 18.44 14.65 -13.10
CA ALA A 6 18.67 15.67 -12.08
C ALA A 6 19.92 15.31 -11.27
N ASN A 7 20.51 16.31 -10.62
CA ASN A 7 21.66 16.08 -9.75
C ASN A 7 21.21 15.51 -8.39
N ARG A 8 22.16 14.99 -7.61
CA ARG A 8 21.89 14.39 -6.29
C ARG A 8 21.24 15.37 -5.33
N GLN A 9 21.69 16.63 -5.29
CA GLN A 9 21.13 17.67 -4.43
C GLN A 9 19.63 17.87 -4.67
N TYR A 10 19.20 17.95 -5.93
CA TYR A 10 17.80 18.07 -6.28
C TYR A 10 16.97 16.87 -5.82
N LEU A 11 17.55 15.65 -5.87
CA LEU A 11 16.89 14.45 -5.37
C LEU A 11 16.77 14.49 -3.84
N ASP A 12 17.85 14.83 -3.12
CA ASP A 12 17.86 14.92 -1.65
C ASP A 12 16.81 15.94 -1.15
N GLU A 13 16.72 17.10 -1.81
CA GLU A 13 15.72 18.14 -1.52
C GLU A 13 14.29 17.68 -1.79
N LYS A 14 14.07 16.91 -2.86
CA LYS A 14 12.73 16.43 -3.23
C LYS A 14 12.26 15.21 -2.45
N SER A 15 13.16 14.49 -1.79
CA SER A 15 12.83 13.32 -0.99
C SER A 15 12.71 13.60 0.51
N ASP A 16 12.83 14.86 0.95
CA ASP A 16 12.87 15.26 2.37
C ASP A 16 13.84 14.39 3.20
N GLY A 17 15.03 14.11 2.64
CA GLY A 17 16.04 13.27 3.29
C GLY A 17 15.76 11.75 3.31
N ALA A 18 14.70 11.27 2.64
CA ALA A 18 14.45 9.85 2.47
C ALA A 18 15.49 9.16 1.56
N VAL A 19 15.65 7.84 1.71
CA VAL A 19 16.59 7.03 0.92
C VAL A 19 16.04 6.85 -0.51
N HIS A 20 16.35 7.79 -1.41
CA HIS A 20 15.82 7.82 -2.78
C HIS A 20 16.52 6.88 -3.78
N GLN A 21 17.72 6.35 -3.44
CA GLN A 21 18.52 5.47 -4.32
C GLN A 21 18.79 5.99 -5.75
N GLY A 22 18.70 7.30 -5.97
CA GLY A 22 18.98 7.95 -7.26
C GLY A 22 17.75 8.09 -8.16
N ILE A 23 16.54 7.77 -7.66
CA ILE A 23 15.31 7.80 -8.43
C ILE A 23 14.20 8.46 -7.62
N ILE A 24 13.45 9.37 -8.25
CA ILE A 24 12.21 9.93 -7.72
C ILE A 24 11.11 9.75 -8.75
N ALA A 25 9.93 9.35 -8.28
CA ALA A 25 8.73 9.23 -9.10
C ALA A 25 7.65 10.18 -8.61
N ARG A 26 7.16 11.05 -9.50
CA ARG A 26 5.93 11.82 -9.25
C ARG A 26 4.75 11.01 -9.78
N VAL A 27 3.98 10.45 -8.87
CA VAL A 27 2.81 9.62 -9.18
C VAL A 27 1.52 10.36 -8.80
N LYS A 28 0.42 10.02 -9.46
CA LYS A 28 -0.90 10.38 -8.93
C LYS A 28 -1.14 9.58 -7.64
N PRO A 29 -1.89 10.12 -6.67
CA PRO A 29 -2.33 9.34 -5.51
C PRO A 29 -2.98 8.03 -5.98
N GLY A 30 -2.65 6.92 -5.31
CA GLY A 30 -3.32 5.65 -5.56
C GLY A 30 -4.79 5.72 -5.15
N ARG A 31 -5.65 4.89 -5.75
CA ARG A 31 -7.03 4.74 -5.29
C ARG A 31 -7.00 4.14 -3.88
N GLN A 32 -7.63 4.83 -2.94
CA GLN A 32 -7.95 4.28 -1.63
C GLN A 32 -9.29 3.58 -1.75
N TYR A 33 -9.38 2.34 -1.27
CA TYR A 33 -10.66 1.62 -1.22
C TYR A 33 -11.27 1.77 0.16
N GLN A 34 -12.55 2.10 0.19
CA GLN A 34 -13.38 2.15 1.38
C GLN A 34 -14.15 0.83 1.57
N GLU A 35 -14.74 0.67 2.75
CA GLU A 35 -15.65 -0.44 3.04
C GLU A 35 -16.80 -0.53 2.01
N ASN A 36 -17.32 0.63 1.57
CA ASN A 36 -18.39 0.69 0.58
C ASN A 36 -17.96 0.23 -0.82
N ASP A 37 -16.66 0.20 -1.15
CA ASP A 37 -16.16 -0.33 -2.42
C ASP A 37 -16.09 -1.87 -2.41
N LEU A 38 -16.14 -2.50 -1.24
CA LEU A 38 -15.92 -3.94 -1.09
C LEU A 38 -16.98 -4.79 -1.84
N PRO A 39 -18.29 -4.48 -1.79
CA PRO A 39 -19.30 -5.25 -2.54
C PRO A 39 -19.05 -5.22 -4.05
N ASP A 40 -18.76 -4.04 -4.60
CA ASP A 40 -18.49 -3.86 -6.04
C ASP A 40 -17.20 -4.58 -6.45
N LEU A 41 -16.17 -4.54 -5.60
CA LEU A 41 -14.92 -5.28 -5.81
C LEU A 41 -15.18 -6.79 -5.87
N ILE A 42 -15.91 -7.33 -4.90
CA ILE A 42 -16.24 -8.76 -4.85
C ILE A 42 -17.08 -9.17 -6.06
N ALA A 43 -18.07 -8.36 -6.44
CA ALA A 43 -18.92 -8.63 -7.60
C ALA A 43 -18.16 -8.65 -8.94
N SER A 44 -17.01 -7.97 -9.01
CA SER A 44 -16.16 -7.95 -10.20
C SER A 44 -15.23 -9.17 -10.35
N LEU A 45 -15.18 -10.04 -9.34
CA LEU A 45 -14.26 -11.18 -9.28
C LEU A 45 -15.03 -12.50 -9.44
N ASP A 46 -14.50 -13.40 -10.27
CA ASP A 46 -15.09 -14.73 -10.48
C ASP A 46 -14.91 -15.64 -9.25
N GLN A 47 -13.72 -15.59 -8.64
CA GLN A 47 -13.40 -16.30 -7.38
C GLN A 47 -12.68 -15.36 -6.42
N PRO A 48 -13.42 -14.64 -5.55
CA PRO A 48 -12.83 -13.75 -4.57
C PRO A 48 -11.93 -14.50 -3.58
N PHE A 49 -10.67 -14.08 -3.52
CA PHE A 49 -9.70 -14.54 -2.52
C PHE A 49 -9.27 -13.35 -1.67
N LEU A 50 -9.70 -13.31 -0.41
CA LEU A 50 -9.54 -12.19 0.51
C LEU A 50 -8.74 -12.62 1.74
N LEU A 51 -8.01 -11.68 2.35
CA LEU A 51 -7.33 -11.87 3.63
C LEU A 51 -7.91 -10.91 4.65
N ILE A 52 -8.31 -11.42 5.82
CA ILE A 52 -8.79 -10.61 6.94
C ILE A 52 -7.74 -10.64 8.04
N LEU A 53 -7.34 -9.47 8.51
CA LEU A 53 -6.39 -9.30 9.60
C LEU A 53 -7.08 -8.61 10.76
N ASP A 54 -7.42 -9.38 11.80
CA ASP A 54 -8.03 -8.84 13.02
C ASP A 54 -6.96 -8.72 14.13
N GLY A 55 -6.83 -7.53 14.72
CA GLY A 55 -5.90 -7.28 15.82
C GLY A 55 -4.42 -7.15 15.43
N VAL A 56 -4.09 -7.03 14.14
CA VAL A 56 -2.69 -6.78 13.70
C VAL A 56 -2.36 -5.32 13.91
N THR A 57 -1.72 -4.99 15.03
CA THR A 57 -1.41 -3.61 15.46
C THR A 57 0.03 -3.16 15.16
N ASP A 58 0.93 -4.08 14.86
CA ASP A 58 2.31 -3.78 14.48
C ASP A 58 2.43 -3.52 12.96
N PRO A 59 2.89 -2.32 12.52
CA PRO A 59 3.13 -2.00 11.11
C PRO A 59 4.08 -2.96 10.38
N HIS A 60 5.03 -3.59 11.09
CA HIS A 60 5.92 -4.59 10.49
C HIS A 60 5.15 -5.86 10.10
N ASN A 61 4.31 -6.36 11.01
CA ASN A 61 3.47 -7.53 10.74
C ASN A 61 2.46 -7.23 9.64
N LEU A 62 1.83 -6.05 9.66
CA LEU A 62 0.93 -5.63 8.57
C LEU A 62 1.65 -5.64 7.22
N GLY A 63 2.84 -5.03 7.14
CA GLY A 63 3.61 -5.02 5.90
C GLY A 63 4.02 -6.41 5.42
N ALA A 64 4.38 -7.31 6.34
CA ALA A 64 4.73 -8.71 6.01
C ALA A 64 3.51 -9.48 5.47
N CYS A 65 2.34 -9.32 6.10
CA CYS A 65 1.09 -9.89 5.61
C CYS A 65 0.73 -9.37 4.22
N LEU A 66 0.85 -8.06 3.97
CA LEU A 66 0.58 -7.47 2.65
C LEU A 66 1.49 -8.04 1.56
N ARG A 67 2.77 -8.22 1.87
CA ARG A 67 3.74 -8.82 0.93
C ARG A 67 3.36 -10.27 0.60
N SER A 68 3.01 -11.06 1.60
CA SER A 68 2.58 -12.46 1.41
C SER A 68 1.26 -12.55 0.66
N ALA A 69 0.31 -11.65 0.95
CA ALA A 69 -0.98 -11.57 0.28
C ALA A 69 -0.83 -11.29 -1.21
N ASP A 70 0.00 -10.32 -1.60
CA ASP A 70 0.30 -10.02 -3.02
C ASP A 70 0.94 -11.23 -3.72
N ALA A 71 1.90 -11.90 -3.07
CA ALA A 71 2.54 -13.11 -3.61
C ALA A 71 1.57 -14.30 -3.76
N ALA A 72 0.57 -14.40 -2.87
CA ALA A 72 -0.45 -15.45 -2.91
C ALA A 72 -1.60 -15.16 -3.89
N GLY A 73 -1.66 -13.94 -4.47
CA GLY A 73 -2.76 -13.54 -5.34
C GLY A 73 -4.04 -13.14 -4.60
N VAL A 74 -3.93 -12.70 -3.35
CA VAL A 74 -5.06 -12.13 -2.60
C VAL A 74 -5.53 -10.85 -3.30
N HIS A 75 -6.85 -10.73 -3.48
CA HIS A 75 -7.48 -9.62 -4.17
C HIS A 75 -7.66 -8.39 -3.29
N ALA A 76 -7.93 -8.59 -2.00
CA ALA A 76 -8.00 -7.53 -1.01
C ALA A 76 -7.59 -8.03 0.39
N VAL A 77 -6.94 -7.14 1.13
CA VAL A 77 -6.67 -7.31 2.57
C VAL A 77 -7.59 -6.37 3.33
N ILE A 78 -8.33 -6.91 4.31
CA ILE A 78 -9.31 -6.18 5.12
C ILE A 78 -8.78 -6.12 6.56
N VAL A 79 -8.74 -4.92 7.11
CA VAL A 79 -8.36 -4.63 8.49
C VAL A 79 -9.50 -3.86 9.19
N PRO A 80 -9.77 -4.11 10.48
CA PRO A 80 -10.73 -3.30 11.23
C PRO A 80 -10.21 -1.87 11.41
N LYS A 81 -11.12 -0.88 11.41
CA LYS A 81 -10.79 0.53 11.68
C LYS A 81 -10.09 0.72 13.02
N ASP A 82 -10.60 0.03 14.03
CA ASP A 82 -10.05 0.03 15.38
C ASP A 82 -9.15 -1.19 15.58
N ARG A 83 -8.12 -1.05 16.42
CA ARG A 83 -7.19 -2.14 16.80
C ARG A 83 -6.41 -2.74 15.63
N SER A 84 -6.10 -1.94 14.61
CA SER A 84 -5.20 -2.30 13.51
C SER A 84 -4.05 -1.31 13.36
N ALA A 85 -2.97 -1.76 12.73
CA ALA A 85 -1.86 -0.92 12.32
C ALA A 85 -2.29 -0.04 11.14
N GLN A 86 -1.87 1.23 11.14
CA GLN A 86 -2.07 2.10 9.98
C GLN A 86 -1.11 1.74 8.84
N LEU A 87 -1.56 1.93 7.60
CA LEU A 87 -0.74 1.77 6.39
C LEU A 87 0.24 2.95 6.20
N ASN A 88 1.13 3.12 7.16
CA ASN A 88 2.13 4.19 7.20
C ASN A 88 3.39 3.86 6.39
N ALA A 89 4.38 4.76 6.40
CA ALA A 89 5.63 4.60 5.65
C ALA A 89 6.39 3.29 5.99
N THR A 90 6.35 2.84 7.24
CA THR A 90 6.97 1.59 7.70
C THR A 90 6.28 0.38 7.06
N ALA A 91 4.95 0.29 7.16
CA ALA A 91 4.19 -0.80 6.56
C ALA A 91 4.37 -0.85 5.03
N LYS A 92 4.34 0.31 4.35
CA LYS A 92 4.56 0.42 2.90
C LYS A 92 5.97 -0.06 2.49
N LYS A 93 6.99 0.26 3.28
CA LYS A 93 8.38 -0.18 3.05
C LYS A 93 8.51 -1.70 3.17
N VAL A 94 7.90 -2.29 4.20
CA VAL A 94 7.94 -3.75 4.44
C VAL A 94 7.12 -4.51 3.38
N ALA A 95 6.02 -3.92 2.90
CA ALA A 95 5.16 -4.49 1.87
C ALA A 95 5.81 -4.56 0.46
N CYS A 96 7.03 -4.02 0.27
CA CYS A 96 7.78 -4.06 -0.99
C CYS A 96 6.96 -3.63 -2.24
N GLY A 97 6.06 -2.64 -2.09
CA GLY A 97 5.22 -2.14 -3.18
C GLY A 97 3.83 -2.79 -3.31
N ALA A 98 3.54 -3.87 -2.57
CA ALA A 98 2.21 -4.49 -2.52
C ALA A 98 1.12 -3.50 -2.05
N ALA A 99 1.47 -2.63 -1.10
CA ALA A 99 0.59 -1.58 -0.57
C ALA A 99 0.14 -0.54 -1.61
N GLY A 100 0.76 -0.49 -2.80
CA GLY A 100 0.39 0.45 -3.86
C GLY A 100 -0.59 -0.11 -4.90
N LYS A 101 -0.90 -1.42 -4.85
CA LYS A 101 -1.62 -2.08 -5.95
C LYS A 101 -3.12 -2.29 -5.72
N ARG A 102 -3.58 -2.52 -4.48
CA ARG A 102 -5.01 -2.69 -4.08
C ARG A 102 -5.12 -2.78 -2.53
N SER A 103 -4.93 -1.69 -1.80
CA SER A 103 -5.21 -1.67 -0.35
C SER A 103 -6.49 -0.89 -0.07
N ALA A 104 -7.45 -1.53 0.58
CA ALA A 104 -8.56 -0.86 1.22
C ALA A 104 -8.09 -0.31 2.56
N ASP A 105 -8.03 1.02 2.63
CA ASP A 105 -7.72 1.76 3.83
C ASP A 105 -8.89 2.72 4.02
N SER A 106 -9.62 2.56 5.11
CA SER A 106 -10.86 3.28 5.30
C SER A 106 -10.61 4.70 5.82
N GLY A 107 -10.06 5.59 4.97
CA GLY A 107 -9.98 7.03 5.22
C GLY A 107 -11.03 7.82 4.45
N ASP A 108 -11.69 8.76 5.15
CA ASP A 108 -12.62 9.79 4.62
C ASP A 108 -12.23 10.35 3.24
#